data_AF-A0A9Q0EVG0-F1
#
_entry.id   AF-A0A9Q0EVG0-F1
#
_cell.length_a   1.000
_cell.length_b   1.000
_cell.length_c   1.000
_cell.angle_alpha   90.00
_cell.angle_beta   90.00
_cell.angle_gamma   90.00
#
_symmetry.space_group_name_H-M   'P 1'
#
loop_
_entity.id
_entity.type
_entity.pdbx_description
1 polymer ?
#
loop_
_entity_poly.entity_id
_entity_poly.type
_entity_poly.pdbx_seq_one_letter_code
_entity_poly.pdbx_strand_id
1 'polypeptide(L)'
;MSSVCVGEFPTEHMIKEWVEQLQKDLISLTDTASGMDSLIQSYHNHRDRFKVESNDPTQLVATAAGNIEKLLATRSRALKKLAAEAEKYQMEHQWRDDYTEDEVIYYNSKDGINQTDKRFVPDDFQDDPDFKRKVSYNTTAVHIPTDIYEGYVMQRGPRASTDTSLSLALEDVFRRNKEEDPSLLWQVFGSATGLARFFPASPWMDSSKTQQKIDLYDVRRRPWSGSVSGLTLKLIRTSVSEMLETLSDDDYVNVVSFNEKAVQAACFRNLVQANVRNKKVLKKAVANISAKGITNYRGGFELAFKQLALVRIFTFSVGQHNYDKGPIQSMACDNRGYYYEIPSIGAIRINTQEYLDVLGRPMVKADRKAKQVQWTNVYLDALELGLVITGTLPVFNKTNTKADKERGGMK
;
A
#
# COMPACT_ATOMS: atom_id res chain seq x y z
N MET A 1 77.94 16.33 12.64
CA MET A 1 76.77 17.15 12.21
C MET A 1 75.65 16.93 13.22
N SER A 2 74.82 17.95 13.46
CA SER A 2 73.58 17.95 14.28
C SER A 2 73.46 16.87 15.37
N SER A 3 73.83 17.20 16.61
CA SER A 3 73.32 16.48 17.77
C SER A 3 71.86 16.86 17.96
N VAL A 4 70.92 15.97 17.64
CA VAL A 4 69.50 16.19 17.93
C VAL A 4 69.34 16.20 19.45
N CYS A 5 68.93 17.32 20.02
CA CYS A 5 68.59 17.40 21.44
C CYS A 5 67.40 16.49 21.71
N VAL A 6 67.64 15.36 22.37
CA VAL A 6 66.58 14.59 23.04
C VAL A 6 66.13 15.42 24.24
N GLY A 7 65.14 16.29 24.03
CA GLY A 7 64.51 17.01 25.12
C GLY A 7 63.90 16.02 26.09
N GLU A 8 64.19 16.19 27.39
CA GLU A 8 63.60 15.33 28.42
C GLU A 8 62.08 15.43 28.36
N PHE A 9 61.41 14.27 28.40
CA PHE A 9 59.95 14.24 28.36
C PHE A 9 59.40 14.92 29.63
N PRO A 10 58.44 15.86 29.54
CA PRO A 10 57.95 16.59 30.71
C PRO A 10 57.46 15.66 31.81
N THR A 11 57.79 15.99 33.07
CA THR A 11 57.34 15.20 34.22
C THR A 11 55.82 15.29 34.38
N GLU A 12 55.21 14.28 35.01
CA GLU A 12 53.77 14.22 35.26
C GLU A 12 53.26 15.50 35.97
N HIS A 13 54.05 16.05 36.90
CA HIS A 13 53.75 17.30 37.60
C HIS A 13 53.66 18.50 36.63
N MET A 14 54.64 18.65 35.75
CA MET A 14 54.67 19.75 34.77
C MET A 14 53.52 19.65 33.76
N ILE A 15 53.20 18.44 33.30
CA ILE A 15 52.06 18.21 32.41
C ILE A 15 50.75 18.59 33.12
N LYS A 16 50.60 18.20 34.39
CA LYS A 16 49.44 18.57 35.20
C LYS A 16 49.31 20.08 35.39
N GLU A 17 50.39 20.78 35.73
CA GLU A 17 50.38 22.24 35.89
C GLU A 17 50.02 22.95 34.59
N TRP A 18 50.57 22.51 33.44
CA TRP A 18 50.24 23.08 32.13
C TRP A 18 48.76 22.84 31.75
N VAL A 19 48.21 21.66 32.05
CA VAL A 19 46.79 21.36 31.81
C VAL A 19 45.89 22.17 32.74
N GLU A 20 46.23 22.31 34.03
CA GLU A 20 45.47 23.13 34.96
C GLU A 20 45.49 24.63 34.60
N GLN A 21 46.62 25.14 34.11
CA GLN A 21 46.76 26.51 33.61
C GLN A 21 45.86 26.70 32.38
N LEU A 22 46.03 25.86 31.35
CA LEU A 22 45.26 25.91 30.11
C LEU A 22 43.75 25.73 30.35
N GLN A 23 43.36 24.87 31.30
CA GLN A 23 41.96 24.69 31.69
C GLN A 23 41.38 25.97 32.30
N LYS A 24 42.11 26.63 33.22
CA LYS A 24 41.66 27.89 33.85
C LYS A 24 41.50 28.99 32.80
N ASP A 25 42.48 29.12 31.90
CA ASP A 25 42.47 30.13 30.83
C ASP A 25 41.33 29.88 29.81
N LEU A 26 41.10 28.63 29.41
CA LEU A 26 40.00 28.26 28.49
C LEU A 26 38.62 28.42 29.13
N ILE A 27 38.44 28.06 30.40
CA ILE A 27 37.18 28.27 31.12
C ILE A 27 36.91 29.78 31.28
N SER A 28 37.89 30.54 31.79
CA SER A 28 37.75 31.99 31.97
C SER A 28 37.45 32.71 30.65
N LEU A 29 38.07 32.30 29.53
CA LEU A 29 37.75 32.83 28.21
C LEU A 29 36.33 32.45 27.77
N THR A 30 35.92 31.20 27.99
CA THR A 30 34.59 30.69 27.61
C THR A 30 33.48 31.38 28.38
N ASP A 31 33.60 31.50 29.70
CA ASP A 31 32.59 32.14 30.56
C ASP A 31 32.45 33.64 30.23
N THR A 32 33.58 34.32 30.04
CA THR A 32 33.62 35.75 29.68
C THR A 32 33.06 36.00 28.27
N ALA A 33 33.40 35.17 27.28
CA ALA A 33 32.98 35.35 25.89
C ALA A 33 31.55 34.84 25.61
N SER A 34 31.06 33.84 26.35
CA SER A 34 29.69 33.35 26.25
C SER A 34 28.69 34.22 27.03
N GLY A 35 29.13 34.88 28.09
CA GLY A 35 28.27 35.67 28.97
C GLY A 35 27.27 34.83 29.77
N MET A 36 27.63 33.56 30.07
CA MET A 36 26.79 32.57 30.78
C MET A 36 26.08 33.17 32.02
N ASP A 37 26.83 33.84 32.90
CA ASP A 37 26.29 34.48 34.11
C ASP A 37 25.33 35.63 33.80
N SER A 38 25.59 36.41 32.75
CA SER A 38 24.71 37.50 32.30
C SER A 38 23.38 36.95 31.78
N LEU A 39 23.40 35.81 31.09
CA LEU A 39 22.20 35.11 30.65
C LEU A 39 21.40 34.55 31.85
N ILE A 40 22.08 33.91 32.82
CA ILE A 40 21.46 33.40 34.05
C ILE A 40 20.82 34.55 34.85
N GLN A 41 21.54 35.65 35.04
CA GLN A 41 21.02 36.86 35.68
C GLN A 41 19.83 37.44 34.90
N SER A 42 19.86 37.46 33.56
CA SER A 42 18.73 37.91 32.73
C SER A 42 17.47 37.06 32.94
N TYR A 43 17.59 35.74 33.06
CA TYR A 43 16.46 34.86 33.41
C TYR A 43 15.92 35.13 34.84
N HIS A 44 16.79 35.43 35.81
CA HIS A 44 16.33 35.79 37.16
C HIS A 44 15.69 37.18 37.22
N ASN A 45 16.25 38.16 36.52
CA ASN A 45 15.77 39.55 36.47
C ASN A 45 14.42 39.68 35.75
N HIS A 46 14.12 38.78 34.81
CA HIS A 46 12.86 38.75 34.05
C HIS A 46 11.90 37.64 34.48
N ARG A 47 12.02 37.16 35.73
CA ARG A 47 11.17 36.07 36.30
C ARG A 47 9.68 36.43 36.38
N ASP A 48 9.34 37.72 36.26
CA ASP A 48 7.98 38.22 36.11
C ASP A 48 7.38 37.97 34.71
N ARG A 49 8.21 37.82 33.68
CA ARG A 49 7.78 37.69 32.26
C ARG A 49 7.50 36.27 31.82
N PHE A 50 7.84 35.26 32.62
CA PHE A 50 7.59 33.85 32.30
C PHE A 50 7.19 33.05 33.55
N LYS A 51 6.51 31.93 33.32
CA LYS A 51 6.11 30.99 34.37
C LYS A 51 6.86 29.67 34.16
N VAL A 52 7.47 29.16 35.22
CA VAL A 52 8.01 27.79 35.22
C VAL A 52 6.87 26.85 35.62
N GLU A 53 6.50 25.95 34.71
CA GLU A 53 5.46 24.93 34.94
C GLU A 53 6.08 23.53 34.97
N SER A 54 5.39 22.57 35.58
CA SER A 54 5.83 21.18 35.66
C SER A 54 5.08 20.32 34.65
N ASN A 55 5.82 19.57 33.84
CA ASN A 55 5.27 18.60 32.91
C ASN A 55 5.00 17.28 33.64
N ASP A 56 3.73 16.89 33.85
CA ASP A 56 3.39 15.51 34.20
C ASP A 56 3.44 14.63 32.94
N PRO A 57 4.37 13.66 32.83
CA PRO A 57 4.43 12.76 31.68
C PRO A 57 3.15 11.92 31.52
N THR A 58 2.46 11.62 32.63
CA THR A 58 1.23 10.81 32.65
C THR A 58 0.08 11.54 31.95
N GLN A 59 -0.19 12.77 32.38
CA GLN A 59 -1.19 13.64 31.76
C GLN A 59 -0.85 13.97 30.30
N LEU A 60 0.43 14.21 29.97
CA LEU A 60 0.86 14.48 28.59
C LEU A 60 0.63 13.26 27.67
N VAL A 61 1.03 12.06 28.10
CA VAL A 61 0.80 10.82 27.33
C VAL A 61 -0.69 10.52 27.19
N ALA A 62 -1.48 10.67 28.27
CA ALA A 62 -2.93 10.49 28.22
C ALA A 62 -3.61 11.49 27.26
N THR A 63 -3.17 12.75 27.26
CA THR A 63 -3.68 13.79 26.35
C THR A 63 -3.33 13.49 24.90
N ALA A 64 -2.08 13.09 24.63
CA ALA A 64 -1.64 12.70 23.29
C ALA A 64 -2.42 11.46 22.77
N ALA A 65 -2.56 10.43 23.60
CA ALA A 65 -3.31 9.21 23.26
C ALA A 65 -4.79 9.53 22.96
N GLY A 66 -5.46 10.30 23.82
CA GLY A 66 -6.85 10.69 23.61
C GLY A 66 -7.07 11.62 22.41
N ASN A 67 -6.06 12.38 21.98
CA ASN A 67 -6.13 13.17 20.76
C ASN A 67 -5.94 12.32 19.49
N ILE A 68 -5.02 11.34 19.52
CA ILE A 68 -4.85 10.34 18.45
C ILE A 68 -6.11 9.48 18.31
N GLU A 69 -6.69 9.03 19.43
CA GLU A 69 -7.95 8.27 19.43
C GLU A 69 -9.08 9.06 18.74
N LYS A 70 -9.29 10.32 19.11
CA LYS A 70 -10.30 11.20 18.49
C LYS A 70 -10.06 11.36 16.98
N LEU A 71 -8.81 11.59 16.56
CA LEU A 71 -8.44 11.75 15.15
C LEU A 71 -8.78 10.49 14.35
N LEU A 72 -8.33 9.32 14.81
CA LEU A 72 -8.60 8.04 14.15
C LEU A 72 -10.10 7.67 14.19
N ALA A 73 -10.82 8.01 15.26
CA ALA A 73 -12.26 7.80 15.38
C ALA A 73 -13.07 8.68 14.41
N THR A 74 -12.69 9.95 14.21
CA THR A 74 -13.32 10.83 13.21
C THR A 74 -13.06 10.34 11.78
N ARG A 75 -11.81 9.98 11.46
CA ARG A 75 -11.47 9.34 10.16
C ARG A 75 -12.24 8.02 9.95
N SER A 76 -12.37 7.20 11.00
CA SER A 76 -13.19 5.96 10.99
C SER A 76 -14.67 6.24 10.70
N ARG A 77 -15.21 7.36 11.19
CA ARG A 77 -16.61 7.77 10.95
C ARG A 77 -16.84 8.17 9.49
N ALA A 78 -15.97 8.98 8.90
CA ALA A 78 -16.02 9.37 7.49
C ALA A 78 -15.94 8.15 6.56
N LEU A 79 -15.02 7.22 6.85
CA LEU A 79 -14.86 5.97 6.11
C LEU A 79 -16.08 5.04 6.22
N LYS A 80 -16.73 4.97 7.40
CA LYS A 80 -17.98 4.22 7.60
C LYS A 80 -19.18 4.84 6.85
N LYS A 81 -19.25 6.16 6.73
CA LYS A 81 -20.24 6.84 5.87
C LYS A 81 -20.04 6.46 4.41
N LEU A 82 -18.82 6.64 3.90
CA LEU A 82 -18.45 6.34 2.51
C LEU A 82 -18.78 4.88 2.13
N ALA A 83 -18.40 3.93 2.99
CA ALA A 83 -18.66 2.50 2.76
C ALA A 83 -20.12 2.06 3.00
N ALA A 84 -20.98 2.93 3.55
CA ALA A 84 -22.42 2.68 3.65
C ALA A 84 -23.15 3.16 2.39
N GLU A 85 -22.86 4.38 1.94
CA GLU A 85 -23.42 4.92 0.68
C GLU A 85 -22.95 4.10 -0.53
N ALA A 86 -21.68 3.67 -0.58
CA ALA A 86 -21.19 2.80 -1.66
C ALA A 86 -21.97 1.48 -1.79
N GLU A 87 -22.36 0.84 -0.68
CA GLU A 87 -23.19 -0.36 -0.74
C GLU A 87 -24.63 -0.05 -1.14
N LYS A 88 -25.17 1.08 -0.68
CA LYS A 88 -26.52 1.53 -1.02
C LYS A 88 -26.66 1.80 -2.52
N TYR A 89 -25.78 2.65 -3.08
CA TYR A 89 -25.78 2.93 -4.52
C TYR A 89 -25.57 1.65 -5.35
N GLN A 90 -24.72 0.71 -4.91
CA GLN A 90 -24.54 -0.59 -5.58
C GLN A 90 -25.76 -1.53 -5.51
N MET A 91 -26.67 -1.34 -4.53
CA MET A 91 -27.96 -2.04 -4.48
C MET A 91 -29.05 -1.35 -5.31
N GLU A 92 -28.98 -0.03 -5.46
CA GLU A 92 -29.98 0.80 -6.17
C GLU A 92 -29.67 0.94 -7.68
N HIS A 93 -28.42 0.72 -8.10
CA HIS A 93 -27.98 0.83 -9.50
C HIS A 93 -28.63 -0.23 -10.42
N GLN A 94 -29.19 0.24 -11.54
CA GLN A 94 -29.74 -0.61 -12.60
C GLN A 94 -28.69 -0.85 -13.69
N TRP A 95 -28.42 -2.12 -13.96
CA TRP A 95 -27.48 -2.58 -14.98
C TRP A 95 -28.03 -2.25 -16.37
N ARG A 96 -27.22 -1.56 -17.18
CA ARG A 96 -27.50 -1.22 -18.58
C ARG A 96 -26.35 -1.68 -19.47
N ASP A 97 -26.71 -2.23 -20.63
CA ASP A 97 -25.77 -2.70 -21.66
C ASP A 97 -25.67 -1.70 -22.84
N ASP A 98 -26.48 -0.64 -22.83
CA ASP A 98 -26.72 0.32 -23.92
C ASP A 98 -26.07 1.69 -23.71
N TYR A 99 -24.81 1.71 -23.23
CA TYR A 99 -24.03 2.95 -23.08
C TYR A 99 -23.37 3.42 -24.39
N THR A 100 -23.52 4.71 -24.71
CA THR A 100 -22.73 5.42 -25.72
C THR A 100 -21.49 6.07 -25.07
N GLU A 101 -20.48 6.44 -25.87
CA GLU A 101 -19.21 6.99 -25.35
C GLU A 101 -19.38 8.38 -24.69
N ASP A 102 -20.44 9.12 -25.02
CA ASP A 102 -20.61 10.53 -24.67
C ASP A 102 -21.27 10.80 -23.29
N GLU A 103 -21.78 9.78 -22.59
CA GLU A 103 -22.62 10.00 -21.38
C GLU A 103 -21.86 10.14 -20.05
N VAL A 104 -20.58 9.75 -19.96
CA VAL A 104 -19.87 9.63 -18.67
C VAL A 104 -18.73 10.65 -18.55
N ILE A 105 -19.04 11.80 -17.95
CA ILE A 105 -18.06 12.87 -17.66
C ILE A 105 -17.27 12.54 -16.39
N TYR A 106 -15.94 12.53 -16.47
CA TYR A 106 -15.02 12.40 -15.34
C TYR A 106 -13.63 12.96 -15.70
N TYR A 107 -12.83 13.30 -14.68
CA TYR A 107 -11.44 13.70 -14.86
C TYR A 107 -10.50 12.49 -14.71
N ASN A 108 -9.75 12.16 -15.78
CA ASN A 108 -8.68 11.17 -15.71
C ASN A 108 -7.39 11.83 -15.19
N SER A 109 -6.92 11.37 -14.03
CA SER A 109 -5.70 11.85 -13.35
C SER A 109 -4.42 11.74 -14.18
N LYS A 110 -4.38 10.92 -15.24
CA LYS A 110 -3.21 10.77 -16.12
C LYS A 110 -3.14 11.81 -17.22
N ASP A 111 -4.24 12.49 -17.54
CA ASP A 111 -4.33 13.42 -18.67
C ASP A 111 -3.75 14.82 -18.30
N GLY A 112 -3.40 15.02 -17.02
CA GLY A 112 -2.68 16.21 -16.54
C GLY A 112 -3.59 17.41 -16.28
N ILE A 113 -3.08 18.62 -16.50
CA ILE A 113 -3.82 19.89 -16.33
C ILE A 113 -4.03 20.61 -17.69
N ASN A 114 -3.25 20.26 -18.71
CA ASN A 114 -3.33 20.91 -20.02
C ASN A 114 -4.46 20.29 -20.85
N GLN A 115 -5.50 21.07 -21.17
CA GLN A 115 -6.55 20.68 -22.12
C GLN A 115 -5.94 20.46 -23.52
N THR A 116 -5.63 19.21 -23.83
CA THR A 116 -5.03 18.77 -25.11
C THR A 116 -5.97 17.89 -25.94
N ASP A 117 -7.07 17.42 -25.35
CA ASP A 117 -8.10 16.58 -25.94
C ASP A 117 -9.51 17.07 -25.53
N LYS A 118 -10.56 16.51 -26.15
CA LYS A 118 -11.99 16.77 -25.81
C LYS A 118 -12.43 16.28 -24.41
N ARG A 119 -11.49 15.98 -23.51
CA ARG A 119 -11.75 15.35 -22.20
C ARG A 119 -11.97 16.41 -21.12
N PHE A 120 -12.76 16.06 -20.11
CA PHE A 120 -13.03 16.96 -19.00
C PHE A 120 -11.79 17.10 -18.10
N VAL A 121 -11.32 18.33 -17.93
CA VAL A 121 -10.22 18.73 -17.05
C VAL A 121 -10.70 19.90 -16.19
N PRO A 122 -10.63 19.82 -14.85
CA PRO A 122 -11.02 20.91 -13.96
C PRO A 122 -10.21 22.20 -14.19
N ASP A 123 -10.86 23.35 -14.02
CA ASP A 123 -10.27 24.69 -14.09
C ASP A 123 -9.93 25.28 -12.71
N ASP A 124 -10.45 24.70 -11.61
CA ASP A 124 -10.25 25.15 -10.22
C ASP A 124 -8.96 24.65 -9.53
N PHE A 125 -7.93 24.25 -10.30
CA PHE A 125 -6.68 23.70 -9.74
C PHE A 125 -5.84 24.74 -8.97
N GLN A 126 -5.96 24.72 -7.64
CA GLN A 126 -5.21 25.56 -6.70
C GLN A 126 -4.12 24.78 -5.96
N ASP A 127 -2.99 25.43 -5.67
CA ASP A 127 -1.90 24.84 -4.88
C ASP A 127 -2.27 24.82 -3.39
N ASP A 128 -2.34 23.62 -2.79
CA ASP A 128 -2.80 23.40 -1.42
C ASP A 128 -1.63 23.03 -0.48
N PRO A 129 -1.43 23.71 0.67
CA PRO A 129 -0.32 23.44 1.59
C PRO A 129 -0.35 22.07 2.29
N ASP A 130 -1.53 21.53 2.59
CA ASP A 130 -1.66 20.22 3.24
C ASP A 130 -1.26 19.12 2.25
N PHE A 131 -1.73 19.21 1.01
CA PHE A 131 -1.45 18.25 -0.06
C PHE A 131 -0.09 18.46 -0.76
N LYS A 132 0.49 19.66 -0.66
CA LYS A 132 1.77 20.08 -1.27
C LYS A 132 1.80 19.98 -2.81
N ARG A 133 0.63 20.14 -3.43
CA ARG A 133 0.42 20.07 -4.89
C ARG A 133 -0.87 20.78 -5.29
N LYS A 134 -1.09 20.90 -6.61
CA LYS A 134 -2.36 21.37 -7.17
C LYS A 134 -3.47 20.37 -6.94
N VAL A 135 -4.60 20.86 -6.43
CA VAL A 135 -5.83 20.10 -6.21
C VAL A 135 -7.05 20.89 -6.68
N SER A 136 -8.08 20.18 -7.12
CA SER A 136 -9.41 20.71 -7.44
C SER A 136 -10.38 20.15 -6.40
N TYR A 137 -11.15 21.03 -5.76
CA TYR A 137 -12.10 20.67 -4.69
C TYR A 137 -13.53 20.53 -5.23
N ASN A 138 -13.80 21.01 -6.44
CA ASN A 138 -15.10 20.86 -7.07
C ASN A 138 -15.41 19.39 -7.40
N THR A 139 -14.42 18.59 -7.78
CA THR A 139 -14.63 17.22 -8.29
C THR A 139 -13.57 16.19 -7.84
N THR A 140 -13.69 14.96 -8.34
CA THR A 140 -12.80 13.82 -8.06
C THR A 140 -11.93 13.46 -9.27
N ALA A 141 -10.77 12.85 -9.00
CA ALA A 141 -9.89 12.33 -10.03
C ALA A 141 -9.97 10.79 -10.11
N VAL A 142 -9.91 10.25 -11.32
CA VAL A 142 -9.92 8.80 -11.58
C VAL A 142 -8.53 8.35 -12.03
N HIS A 143 -8.03 7.27 -11.45
CA HIS A 143 -6.85 6.53 -11.90
C HIS A 143 -7.30 5.18 -12.50
N ILE A 144 -6.75 4.88 -13.68
CA ILE A 144 -6.91 3.59 -14.37
C ILE A 144 -5.51 2.99 -14.57
N PRO A 145 -5.24 1.74 -14.16
CA PRO A 145 -3.95 1.08 -14.36
C PRO A 145 -3.58 0.98 -15.84
N THR A 146 -2.30 1.19 -16.18
CA THR A 146 -1.83 1.38 -17.57
C THR A 146 -1.97 0.12 -18.46
N ASP A 147 -2.23 -1.04 -17.89
CA ASP A 147 -2.55 -2.29 -18.59
C ASP A 147 -4.05 -2.60 -18.70
N ILE A 148 -4.92 -1.76 -18.14
CA ILE A 148 -6.37 -1.86 -18.25
C ILE A 148 -6.82 -0.83 -19.28
N TYR A 149 -7.40 -1.28 -20.38
CA TYR A 149 -7.92 -0.39 -21.41
C TYR A 149 -9.12 0.41 -20.89
N GLU A 150 -9.03 1.73 -20.94
CA GLU A 150 -10.07 2.66 -20.48
C GLU A 150 -11.44 2.36 -21.10
N GLY A 151 -11.52 2.12 -22.41
CA GLY A 151 -12.75 1.71 -23.09
C GLY A 151 -13.28 0.34 -22.65
N TYR A 152 -12.45 -0.57 -22.12
CA TYR A 152 -12.93 -1.82 -21.52
C TYR A 152 -13.61 -1.56 -20.16
N VAL A 153 -13.10 -0.60 -19.40
CA VAL A 153 -13.73 -0.16 -18.14
C VAL A 153 -15.04 0.60 -18.42
N MET A 154 -15.09 1.41 -19.48
CA MET A 154 -16.26 2.27 -19.73
C MET A 154 -17.36 1.64 -20.60
N GLN A 155 -17.03 0.74 -21.53
CA GLN A 155 -17.95 0.33 -22.61
C GLN A 155 -18.36 -1.15 -22.64
N ARG A 156 -17.58 -2.07 -22.04
CA ARG A 156 -17.63 -3.49 -22.47
C ARG A 156 -17.63 -4.57 -21.40
N GLY A 157 -18.08 -4.22 -20.20
CA GLY A 157 -18.46 -5.20 -19.18
C GLY A 157 -19.54 -4.61 -18.25
N PRO A 158 -20.63 -5.33 -17.94
CA PRO A 158 -21.73 -4.79 -17.14
C PRO A 158 -21.30 -4.21 -15.77
N ARG A 159 -20.17 -4.66 -15.21
CA ARG A 159 -19.64 -4.22 -13.90
C ARG A 159 -18.85 -2.93 -13.92
N ALA A 160 -18.36 -2.50 -15.08
CA ALA A 160 -17.30 -1.49 -15.14
C ALA A 160 -17.86 -0.08 -15.43
N SER A 161 -18.93 0.02 -16.23
CA SER A 161 -19.80 1.20 -16.28
C SER A 161 -20.47 1.46 -14.91
N THR A 162 -20.79 0.41 -14.16
CA THR A 162 -21.22 0.51 -12.76
C THR A 162 -20.15 1.15 -11.87
N ASP A 163 -18.87 0.80 -11.98
CA ASP A 163 -17.83 1.40 -11.12
C ASP A 163 -17.69 2.91 -11.31
N THR A 164 -17.73 3.40 -12.54
CA THR A 164 -17.56 4.84 -12.82
C THR A 164 -18.78 5.63 -12.35
N SER A 165 -20.00 5.10 -12.56
CA SER A 165 -21.26 5.73 -12.09
C SER A 165 -21.48 5.61 -10.57
N LEU A 166 -21.14 4.48 -9.97
CA LEU A 166 -21.09 4.28 -8.51
C LEU A 166 -20.12 5.28 -7.86
N SER A 167 -18.93 5.42 -8.43
CA SER A 167 -17.90 6.29 -7.86
C SER A 167 -18.18 7.78 -8.11
N LEU A 168 -18.90 8.16 -9.18
CA LEU A 168 -19.50 9.50 -9.30
C LEU A 168 -20.47 9.79 -8.14
N ALA A 169 -21.33 8.83 -7.78
CA ALA A 169 -22.25 8.99 -6.65
C ALA A 169 -21.55 9.11 -5.26
N LEU A 170 -20.25 8.80 -5.17
CA LEU A 170 -19.44 9.04 -3.98
C LEU A 170 -18.85 10.46 -3.91
N GLU A 171 -18.89 11.26 -4.99
CA GLU A 171 -18.33 12.61 -5.02
C GLU A 171 -18.94 13.53 -3.96
N ASP A 172 -20.26 13.55 -3.82
CA ASP A 172 -20.97 14.30 -2.78
C ASP A 172 -20.69 13.76 -1.37
N VAL A 173 -20.26 12.50 -1.22
CA VAL A 173 -19.87 11.92 0.07
C VAL A 173 -18.45 12.34 0.43
N PHE A 174 -17.53 12.34 -0.55
CA PHE A 174 -16.17 12.83 -0.39
C PHE A 174 -16.15 14.32 -0.04
N ARG A 175 -16.94 15.16 -0.73
CA ARG A 175 -17.03 16.60 -0.48
C ARG A 175 -17.52 16.88 0.95
N ARG A 176 -18.66 16.30 1.35
CA ARG A 176 -19.20 16.41 2.73
C ARG A 176 -18.24 15.91 3.82
N ASN A 177 -17.46 14.87 3.56
CA ASN A 177 -16.45 14.41 4.51
C ASN A 177 -15.29 15.41 4.73
N LYS A 178 -14.94 16.23 3.71
CA LYS A 178 -13.93 17.30 3.82
C LYS A 178 -14.53 18.60 4.39
N GLU A 179 -15.81 18.86 4.14
CA GLU A 179 -16.58 19.93 4.80
C GLU A 179 -16.73 19.68 6.32
N GLU A 180 -17.02 18.44 6.73
CA GLU A 180 -17.10 18.03 8.14
C GLU A 180 -15.74 18.03 8.85
N ASP A 181 -14.64 17.80 8.12
CA ASP A 181 -13.28 17.80 8.67
C ASP A 181 -12.27 18.33 7.64
N PRO A 182 -11.95 19.64 7.68
CA PRO A 182 -10.99 20.24 6.77
C PRO A 182 -9.58 19.64 6.82
N SER A 183 -9.20 18.94 7.90
CA SER A 183 -7.90 18.27 8.04
C SER A 183 -7.88 16.85 7.43
N LEU A 184 -8.89 16.49 6.64
CA LEU A 184 -8.94 15.23 5.90
C LEU A 184 -8.06 15.34 4.64
N LEU A 185 -7.10 14.41 4.54
CA LEU A 185 -6.20 14.21 3.39
C LEU A 185 -6.93 13.41 2.28
N TRP A 186 -6.21 12.58 1.51
CA TRP A 186 -6.80 11.80 0.41
C TRP A 186 -7.92 10.88 0.89
N GLN A 187 -9.08 10.98 0.24
CA GLN A 187 -10.12 9.96 0.30
C GLN A 187 -10.06 9.15 -0.99
N VAL A 188 -10.14 7.82 -0.91
CA VAL A 188 -9.98 6.94 -2.08
C VAL A 188 -11.00 5.80 -2.03
N PHE A 189 -11.70 5.57 -3.15
CA PHE A 189 -12.43 4.34 -3.43
C PHE A 189 -11.66 3.55 -4.49
N GLY A 190 -11.21 2.34 -4.15
CA GLY A 190 -10.62 1.38 -5.09
C GLY A 190 -11.60 0.27 -5.41
N SER A 191 -11.92 0.07 -6.70
CA SER A 191 -12.74 -1.05 -7.14
C SER A 191 -11.93 -2.33 -7.34
N ALA A 192 -12.61 -3.47 -7.25
CA ALA A 192 -12.09 -4.78 -7.65
C ALA A 192 -11.66 -4.84 -9.13
N THR A 193 -12.21 -3.98 -10.00
CA THR A 193 -11.77 -3.88 -11.41
C THR A 193 -10.38 -3.25 -11.56
N GLY A 194 -9.85 -2.58 -10.54
CA GLY A 194 -8.56 -1.89 -10.56
C GLY A 194 -8.66 -0.36 -10.74
N LEU A 195 -9.85 0.17 -11.08
CA LEU A 195 -10.12 1.62 -11.08
C LEU A 195 -10.05 2.17 -9.65
N ALA A 196 -9.43 3.34 -9.48
CA ALA A 196 -9.47 4.11 -8.24
C ALA A 196 -9.98 5.52 -8.46
N ARG A 197 -10.96 5.98 -7.68
CA ARG A 197 -11.38 7.39 -7.63
C ARG A 197 -10.93 8.01 -6.32
N PHE A 198 -10.37 9.22 -6.38
CA PHE A 198 -9.87 9.94 -5.22
C PHE A 198 -10.30 11.41 -5.16
N PHE A 199 -10.35 11.94 -3.94
CA PHE A 199 -10.70 13.32 -3.61
C PHE A 199 -9.68 13.94 -2.65
N PRO A 200 -9.31 15.23 -2.81
CA PRO A 200 -9.67 16.11 -3.94
C PRO A 200 -9.07 15.63 -5.28
N ALA A 201 -9.54 16.17 -6.40
CA ALA A 201 -8.97 15.84 -7.71
C ALA A 201 -7.54 16.38 -7.82
N SER A 202 -6.62 15.60 -8.41
CA SER A 202 -5.22 16.01 -8.63
C SER A 202 -4.59 15.16 -9.74
N PRO A 203 -3.68 15.71 -10.56
CA PRO A 203 -2.94 14.90 -11.54
C PRO A 203 -2.07 13.84 -10.85
N TRP A 204 -2.07 12.63 -11.41
CA TRP A 204 -1.30 11.48 -10.93
C TRP A 204 0.21 11.71 -11.08
N MET A 205 0.60 12.26 -12.23
CA MET A 205 1.98 12.47 -12.63
C MET A 205 2.28 13.97 -12.66
N ASP A 206 3.31 14.38 -11.92
CA ASP A 206 3.87 15.72 -12.04
C ASP A 206 4.66 15.80 -13.34
N SER A 207 4.09 16.48 -14.35
CA SER A 207 4.67 16.60 -15.69
C SER A 207 6.02 17.34 -15.72
N SER A 208 6.36 18.08 -14.66
CA SER A 208 7.69 18.71 -14.50
C SER A 208 8.76 17.72 -14.02
N LYS A 209 8.37 16.65 -13.32
CA LYS A 209 9.29 15.66 -12.72
C LYS A 209 9.40 14.34 -13.50
N THR A 210 8.35 13.94 -14.24
CA THR A 210 8.14 12.53 -14.63
C THR A 210 8.19 12.24 -16.13
N GLN A 211 9.08 12.91 -16.87
CA GLN A 211 9.38 12.49 -18.25
C GLN A 211 9.89 11.04 -18.28
N GLN A 212 9.32 10.23 -19.18
CA GLN A 212 9.68 8.83 -19.49
C GLN A 212 9.41 7.74 -18.42
N LYS A 213 8.89 8.04 -17.21
CA LYS A 213 8.55 7.00 -16.22
C LYS A 213 7.14 6.45 -16.45
N ILE A 214 7.00 5.25 -16.98
CA ILE A 214 5.70 4.57 -17.14
C ILE A 214 5.09 4.27 -15.76
N ASP A 215 3.86 4.70 -15.55
CA ASP A 215 3.08 4.34 -14.36
C ASP A 215 2.69 2.85 -14.38
N LEU A 216 2.99 2.15 -13.28
CA LEU A 216 2.66 0.74 -13.06
C LEU A 216 1.75 0.55 -11.82
N TYR A 217 1.17 1.65 -11.31
CA TYR A 217 0.23 1.61 -10.20
C TYR A 217 -1.05 0.83 -10.56
N ASP A 218 -1.54 0.10 -9.58
CA ASP A 218 -2.81 -0.61 -9.57
C ASP A 218 -3.28 -0.60 -8.12
N VAL A 219 -4.53 -0.18 -7.87
CA VAL A 219 -5.05 -0.03 -6.50
C VAL A 219 -5.07 -1.35 -5.71
N ARG A 220 -4.95 -2.48 -6.41
CA ARG A 220 -4.82 -3.83 -5.85
C ARG A 220 -3.38 -4.18 -5.42
N ARG A 221 -2.40 -3.25 -5.52
CA ARG A 221 -0.94 -3.55 -5.38
C ARG A 221 -0.07 -2.43 -4.78
N ARG A 222 0.92 -2.79 -3.95
CA ARG A 222 2.26 -2.16 -3.77
C ARG A 222 3.22 -3.22 -3.18
N PRO A 223 4.57 -3.10 -3.25
CA PRO A 223 5.52 -2.99 -4.39
C PRO A 223 6.54 -4.18 -4.44
N TRP A 224 7.40 -4.51 -5.44
CA TRP A 224 7.53 -4.21 -6.90
C TRP A 224 8.77 -4.96 -7.53
N SER A 225 8.67 -5.36 -8.81
CA SER A 225 9.74 -5.34 -9.86
C SER A 225 10.62 -6.58 -10.16
N GLY A 226 10.43 -7.15 -11.36
CA GLY A 226 11.23 -8.24 -11.95
C GLY A 226 12.34 -7.87 -12.95
N SER A 227 13.04 -8.92 -13.44
CA SER A 227 13.79 -9.01 -14.71
C SER A 227 14.10 -10.50 -15.03
N VAL A 228 14.41 -10.88 -16.29
CA VAL A 228 13.88 -12.15 -16.82
C VAL A 228 14.61 -12.85 -18.01
N SER A 229 15.17 -14.06 -17.81
CA SER A 229 15.61 -15.00 -18.89
C SER A 229 15.18 -16.47 -18.66
N GLY A 230 14.79 -17.21 -19.74
CA GLY A 230 14.41 -18.65 -19.70
C GLY A 230 12.91 -18.98 -19.47
N LEU A 231 12.07 -18.91 -20.50
CA LEU A 231 10.59 -18.79 -20.47
C LEU A 231 9.82 -19.34 -19.24
N THR A 232 9.50 -20.63 -19.15
CA THR A 232 8.55 -21.11 -18.11
C THR A 232 9.13 -21.05 -16.69
N LEU A 233 10.38 -21.46 -16.47
CA LEU A 233 10.99 -21.39 -15.14
C LEU A 233 11.20 -19.93 -14.68
N LYS A 234 11.50 -19.00 -15.61
CA LYS A 234 11.43 -17.56 -15.40
C LYS A 234 10.04 -17.14 -14.92
N LEU A 235 8.99 -17.47 -15.67
CA LEU A 235 7.61 -17.09 -15.32
C LEU A 235 7.24 -17.58 -13.91
N ILE A 236 7.59 -18.80 -13.53
CA ILE A 236 7.36 -19.33 -12.18
C ILE A 236 8.14 -18.53 -11.12
N ARG A 237 9.45 -18.30 -11.31
CA ARG A 237 10.26 -17.50 -10.37
C ARG A 237 9.71 -16.08 -10.18
N THR A 238 9.30 -15.43 -11.26
CA THR A 238 8.68 -14.11 -11.22
C THR A 238 7.30 -14.16 -10.55
N SER A 239 6.45 -15.14 -10.87
CA SER A 239 5.11 -15.29 -10.26
C SER A 239 5.17 -15.52 -8.75
N VAL A 240 6.08 -16.36 -8.27
CA VAL A 240 6.30 -16.54 -6.83
C VAL A 240 6.86 -15.26 -6.19
N SER A 241 7.72 -14.52 -6.88
CA SER A 241 8.27 -13.25 -6.37
C SER A 241 7.22 -12.15 -6.26
N GLU A 242 6.35 -12.00 -7.27
CA GLU A 242 5.22 -11.04 -7.28
C GLU A 242 4.11 -11.46 -6.30
N MET A 243 3.83 -12.76 -6.15
CA MET A 243 2.88 -13.26 -5.14
C MET A 243 3.40 -13.06 -3.71
N LEU A 244 4.71 -13.14 -3.47
CA LEU A 244 5.32 -12.73 -2.19
C LEU A 244 5.12 -11.23 -1.91
N GLU A 245 4.97 -10.35 -2.91
CA GLU A 245 4.65 -8.94 -2.65
C GLU A 245 3.26 -8.73 -2.09
N THR A 246 2.31 -9.62 -2.37
CA THR A 246 0.92 -9.51 -1.88
C THR A 246 0.77 -9.78 -0.38
N LEU A 247 1.82 -10.30 0.27
CA LEU A 247 1.79 -10.67 1.70
C LEU A 247 2.22 -9.49 2.59
N SER A 248 1.48 -9.27 3.66
CA SER A 248 1.72 -8.25 4.69
C SER A 248 2.73 -8.71 5.75
N ASP A 249 3.06 -7.85 6.72
CA ASP A 249 3.89 -8.23 7.87
C ASP A 249 3.12 -9.12 8.88
N ASP A 250 1.78 -9.22 8.81
CA ASP A 250 0.97 -10.11 9.66
C ASP A 250 0.84 -11.54 9.07
N ASP A 251 1.12 -11.71 7.78
CA ASP A 251 1.06 -13.00 7.09
C ASP A 251 2.25 -13.91 7.44
N TYR A 252 2.03 -15.22 7.35
CA TYR A 252 3.06 -16.24 7.60
C TYR A 252 3.23 -17.13 6.37
N VAL A 253 4.47 -17.27 5.90
CA VAL A 253 4.81 -17.89 4.62
C VAL A 253 6.05 -18.76 4.70
N ASN A 254 6.11 -19.76 3.82
CA ASN A 254 7.32 -20.49 3.48
C ASN A 254 7.24 -20.91 2.01
N VAL A 255 8.37 -21.27 1.39
CA VAL A 255 8.42 -21.74 0.00
C VAL A 255 9.09 -23.10 -0.07
N VAL A 256 8.34 -24.08 -0.56
CA VAL A 256 8.77 -25.45 -0.87
C VAL A 256 8.94 -25.58 -2.39
N SER A 257 9.94 -26.34 -2.83
CA SER A 257 10.08 -26.78 -4.22
C SER A 257 10.16 -28.31 -4.26
N PHE A 258 9.76 -28.93 -5.38
CA PHE A 258 9.82 -30.37 -5.52
C PHE A 258 10.15 -30.81 -6.96
N ASN A 259 10.89 -31.91 -7.04
CA ASN A 259 11.08 -32.72 -8.24
C ASN A 259 10.78 -34.19 -7.85
N GLU A 260 11.75 -35.10 -7.93
CA GLU A 260 11.70 -36.43 -7.31
C GLU A 260 11.49 -36.37 -5.80
N LYS A 261 12.05 -35.34 -5.15
CA LYS A 261 11.96 -35.08 -3.71
C LYS A 261 11.46 -33.66 -3.48
N ALA A 262 10.79 -33.43 -2.36
CA ALA A 262 10.38 -32.11 -1.91
C ALA A 262 11.38 -31.54 -0.90
N VAL A 263 11.72 -30.26 -1.04
CA VAL A 263 12.71 -29.55 -0.21
C VAL A 263 12.23 -28.14 0.12
N GLN A 264 12.72 -27.58 1.22
CA GLN A 264 12.57 -26.16 1.51
C GLN A 264 13.44 -25.37 0.52
N ALA A 265 12.89 -24.33 -0.11
CA ALA A 265 13.67 -23.51 -1.04
C ALA A 265 14.71 -22.65 -0.31
N ALA A 266 14.38 -22.18 0.89
CA ALA A 266 15.24 -21.38 1.76
C ALA A 266 15.66 -22.16 3.02
N CYS A 267 16.44 -21.51 3.90
CA CYS A 267 16.86 -22.08 5.19
C CYS A 267 15.72 -22.23 6.22
N PHE A 268 14.51 -21.74 5.93
CA PHE A 268 13.35 -21.84 6.81
C PHE A 268 12.76 -23.26 6.78
N ARG A 269 12.57 -23.86 7.97
CA ARG A 269 12.01 -25.23 8.12
C ARG A 269 10.48 -25.23 8.29
N ASN A 270 9.93 -24.10 8.71
CA ASN A 270 8.53 -23.85 9.05
C ASN A 270 8.07 -22.53 8.38
N LEU A 271 6.80 -22.19 8.50
CA LEU A 271 6.30 -20.84 8.21
C LEU A 271 7.06 -19.78 9.02
N VAL A 272 7.35 -18.65 8.37
CA VAL A 272 7.92 -17.45 8.99
C VAL A 272 7.10 -16.23 8.62
N GLN A 273 7.06 -15.23 9.50
CA GLN A 273 6.42 -13.94 9.25
C GLN A 273 6.91 -13.34 7.92
N ALA A 274 6.00 -12.91 7.06
CA ALA A 274 6.25 -12.44 5.69
C ALA A 274 6.81 -11.02 5.63
N ASN A 275 7.64 -10.63 6.61
CA ASN A 275 8.27 -9.32 6.66
C ASN A 275 9.30 -9.10 5.54
N VAL A 276 9.65 -7.83 5.30
CA VAL A 276 10.56 -7.40 4.21
C VAL A 276 11.88 -8.20 4.17
N ARG A 277 12.46 -8.53 5.33
CA ARG A 277 13.70 -9.31 5.44
C ARG A 277 13.50 -10.77 5.01
N ASN A 278 12.46 -11.42 5.51
CA ASN A 278 12.15 -12.81 5.20
C ASN A 278 11.71 -12.98 3.73
N LYS A 279 10.87 -12.08 3.20
CA LYS A 279 10.52 -12.02 1.77
C LYS A 279 11.76 -11.88 0.88
N LYS A 280 12.73 -11.05 1.25
CA LYS A 280 14.00 -10.89 0.50
C LYS A 280 14.84 -12.17 0.49
N VAL A 281 14.86 -12.95 1.58
CA VAL A 281 15.51 -14.27 1.63
C VAL A 281 14.78 -15.27 0.73
N LEU A 282 13.45 -15.36 0.83
CA LEU A 282 12.63 -16.27 0.02
C LEU A 282 12.75 -15.99 -1.49
N LYS A 283 12.68 -14.73 -1.93
CA LYS A 283 12.87 -14.36 -3.35
C LYS A 283 14.26 -14.73 -3.86
N LYS A 284 15.32 -14.50 -3.07
CA LYS A 284 16.70 -14.88 -3.45
C LYS A 284 16.85 -16.41 -3.56
N ALA A 285 16.21 -17.17 -2.69
CA ALA A 285 16.15 -18.62 -2.79
C ALA A 285 15.40 -19.08 -4.06
N VAL A 286 14.22 -18.52 -4.33
CA VAL A 286 13.40 -18.82 -5.51
C VAL A 286 14.15 -18.55 -6.82
N ALA A 287 14.87 -17.42 -6.93
CA ALA A 287 15.67 -17.08 -8.10
C ALA A 287 16.72 -18.15 -8.45
N ASN A 288 17.25 -18.85 -7.44
CA ASN A 288 18.28 -19.88 -7.58
C ASN A 288 17.73 -21.29 -7.86
N ILE A 289 16.41 -21.53 -7.80
CA ILE A 289 15.82 -22.85 -8.09
C ILE A 289 16.12 -23.27 -9.53
N SER A 290 16.69 -24.46 -9.72
CA SER A 290 16.90 -25.08 -11.05
C SER A 290 16.01 -26.31 -11.22
N ALA A 291 15.50 -26.52 -12.44
CA ALA A 291 14.64 -27.66 -12.76
C ALA A 291 15.47 -28.83 -13.31
N LYS A 292 15.41 -29.98 -12.63
CA LYS A 292 16.02 -31.27 -13.01
C LYS A 292 15.21 -32.41 -12.40
N GLY A 293 15.24 -33.59 -13.02
CA GLY A 293 14.56 -34.79 -12.52
C GLY A 293 13.07 -34.86 -12.90
N ILE A 294 12.40 -35.93 -12.47
CA ILE A 294 10.94 -36.14 -12.69
C ILE A 294 10.09 -35.41 -11.62
N THR A 295 8.76 -35.38 -11.79
CA THR A 295 7.83 -34.63 -10.91
C THR A 295 7.07 -35.56 -9.96
N ASN A 296 7.27 -35.40 -8.64
CA ASN A 296 6.59 -36.15 -7.58
C ASN A 296 5.61 -35.25 -6.80
N TYR A 297 4.39 -35.08 -7.33
CA TYR A 297 3.33 -34.32 -6.66
C TYR A 297 3.02 -34.82 -5.24
N ARG A 298 3.01 -36.14 -5.02
CA ARG A 298 2.74 -36.74 -3.71
C ARG A 298 3.77 -36.26 -2.67
N GLY A 299 5.07 -36.35 -2.99
CA GLY A 299 6.13 -35.86 -2.12
C GLY A 299 6.06 -34.36 -1.84
N GLY A 300 5.65 -33.56 -2.83
CA GLY A 300 5.38 -32.13 -2.69
C GLY A 300 4.27 -31.85 -1.66
N PHE A 301 3.10 -32.46 -1.83
CA PHE A 301 1.98 -32.29 -0.91
C PHE A 301 2.26 -32.88 0.49
N GLU A 302 2.93 -34.02 0.60
CA GLU A 302 3.34 -34.59 1.90
C GLU A 302 4.29 -33.67 2.69
N LEU A 303 5.07 -32.81 2.04
CA LEU A 303 5.88 -31.80 2.73
C LEU A 303 5.06 -30.54 3.08
N ALA A 304 4.13 -30.12 2.22
CA ALA A 304 3.23 -29.00 2.52
C ALA A 304 2.29 -29.31 3.71
N PHE A 305 1.67 -30.49 3.73
CA PHE A 305 0.77 -30.92 4.82
C PHE A 305 1.49 -31.26 6.13
N LYS A 306 2.84 -31.33 6.14
CA LYS A 306 3.63 -31.34 7.38
C LYS A 306 3.76 -29.96 8.03
N GLN A 307 3.43 -28.88 7.32
CA GLN A 307 3.44 -27.51 7.81
C GLN A 307 2.04 -26.90 7.98
N LEU A 308 1.01 -27.49 7.35
CA LEU A 308 -0.34 -26.91 7.21
C LEU A 308 -1.45 -27.94 7.45
N ALA A 309 -2.50 -27.52 8.16
CA ALA A 309 -3.74 -28.27 8.34
C ALA A 309 -4.94 -27.47 7.81
N LEU A 310 -5.97 -28.16 7.28
CA LEU A 310 -7.22 -27.57 6.73
C LEU A 310 -6.98 -26.43 5.71
N VAL A 311 -6.37 -26.77 4.57
CA VAL A 311 -5.95 -25.80 3.53
C VAL A 311 -7.03 -25.53 2.48
N ARG A 312 -6.76 -24.53 1.62
CA ARG A 312 -7.28 -24.47 0.25
C ARG A 312 -6.13 -24.65 -0.72
N ILE A 313 -6.34 -25.30 -1.86
CA ILE A 313 -5.29 -25.49 -2.88
C ILE A 313 -5.57 -24.60 -4.07
N PHE A 314 -4.64 -23.70 -4.38
CA PHE A 314 -4.65 -22.88 -5.60
C PHE A 314 -3.62 -23.44 -6.58
N THR A 315 -3.98 -23.55 -7.85
CA THR A 315 -3.12 -24.16 -8.89
C THR A 315 -2.91 -23.20 -10.06
N PHE A 316 -1.66 -23.07 -10.49
CA PHE A 316 -1.26 -22.15 -11.55
C PHE A 316 -0.66 -22.93 -12.72
N SER A 317 -1.27 -22.84 -13.90
CA SER A 317 -0.67 -23.31 -15.16
C SER A 317 0.19 -22.18 -15.73
N VAL A 318 1.48 -22.41 -15.98
CA VAL A 318 2.45 -21.34 -16.26
C VAL A 318 3.23 -21.59 -17.56
N GLY A 319 3.27 -20.57 -18.42
CA GLY A 319 3.82 -20.63 -19.77
C GLY A 319 2.90 -21.32 -20.77
N GLN A 320 3.27 -21.27 -22.05
CA GLN A 320 2.61 -22.05 -23.10
C GLN A 320 3.15 -23.49 -23.08
N HIS A 321 2.26 -24.47 -22.93
CA HIS A 321 2.61 -25.89 -22.91
C HIS A 321 1.41 -26.78 -23.31
N ASN A 322 1.72 -27.96 -23.83
CA ASN A 322 0.71 -28.95 -24.25
C ASN A 322 0.44 -30.04 -23.18
N TYR A 323 0.94 -29.87 -21.95
CA TYR A 323 0.59 -30.74 -20.82
C TYR A 323 -0.88 -30.58 -20.44
N ASP A 324 -1.49 -31.69 -20.01
CA ASP A 324 -2.87 -31.71 -19.53
C ASP A 324 -3.06 -30.84 -18.27
N LYS A 325 -4.18 -30.12 -18.24
CA LYS A 325 -4.60 -29.18 -17.20
C LYS A 325 -5.73 -29.75 -16.32
N GLY A 326 -6.44 -30.78 -16.76
CA GLY A 326 -7.57 -31.39 -16.03
C GLY A 326 -7.24 -31.80 -14.59
N PRO A 327 -6.12 -32.50 -14.33
CA PRO A 327 -5.76 -32.94 -12.98
C PRO A 327 -5.53 -31.77 -12.01
N ILE A 328 -4.87 -30.69 -12.45
CA ILE A 328 -4.63 -29.52 -11.59
C ILE A 328 -5.91 -28.68 -11.40
N GLN A 329 -6.78 -28.62 -12.40
CA GLN A 329 -8.12 -28.01 -12.25
C GLN A 329 -8.97 -28.75 -11.21
N SER A 330 -8.98 -30.09 -11.22
CA SER A 330 -9.67 -30.89 -10.19
C SER A 330 -9.12 -30.57 -8.79
N MET A 331 -7.79 -30.62 -8.62
CA MET A 331 -7.14 -30.33 -7.32
C MET A 331 -7.58 -28.99 -6.71
N ALA A 332 -7.75 -27.95 -7.53
CA ALA A 332 -8.24 -26.65 -7.07
C ALA A 332 -9.74 -26.67 -6.69
N CYS A 333 -10.58 -27.29 -7.52
CA CYS A 333 -12.02 -27.42 -7.28
C CYS A 333 -12.32 -28.23 -6.01
N ASP A 334 -11.73 -29.42 -5.90
CA ASP A 334 -11.94 -30.37 -4.80
C ASP A 334 -11.53 -29.76 -3.43
N ASN A 335 -10.55 -28.86 -3.44
CA ASN A 335 -10.00 -28.20 -2.26
C ASN A 335 -10.44 -26.73 -2.10
N ARG A 336 -11.56 -26.33 -2.72
CA ARG A 336 -12.21 -25.01 -2.55
C ARG A 336 -11.30 -23.80 -2.83
N GLY A 337 -10.27 -23.98 -3.66
CA GLY A 337 -9.38 -22.91 -4.10
C GLY A 337 -9.81 -22.35 -5.46
N TYR A 338 -8.84 -22.18 -6.36
CA TYR A 338 -9.07 -21.68 -7.71
C TYR A 338 -7.91 -22.05 -8.66
N TYR A 339 -8.19 -22.00 -9.96
CA TYR A 339 -7.25 -22.31 -11.04
C TYR A 339 -6.94 -21.04 -11.84
N TYR A 340 -5.66 -20.80 -12.13
CA TYR A 340 -5.17 -19.61 -12.82
C TYR A 340 -4.23 -19.98 -13.98
N GLU A 341 -4.22 -19.17 -15.04
CA GLU A 341 -3.33 -19.34 -16.19
C GLU A 341 -2.42 -18.13 -16.40
N ILE A 342 -1.12 -18.38 -16.42
CA ILE A 342 -0.07 -17.38 -16.60
C ILE A 342 0.70 -17.70 -17.90
N PRO A 343 0.13 -17.41 -19.09
CA PRO A 343 0.79 -17.70 -20.37
C PRO A 343 2.02 -16.82 -20.64
N SER A 344 2.09 -15.62 -20.04
CA SER A 344 3.11 -14.61 -20.31
C SER A 344 3.41 -13.75 -19.07
N ILE A 345 4.44 -12.89 -19.17
CA ILE A 345 4.84 -12.00 -18.07
C ILE A 345 3.73 -11.00 -17.72
N GLY A 346 3.02 -10.47 -18.72
CA GLY A 346 1.91 -9.52 -18.48
C GLY A 346 0.78 -10.15 -17.65
N ALA A 347 0.51 -11.43 -17.86
CA ALA A 347 -0.50 -12.18 -17.10
C ALA A 347 -0.11 -12.43 -15.63
N ILE A 348 1.17 -12.28 -15.25
CA ILE A 348 1.62 -12.49 -13.86
C ILE A 348 0.96 -11.48 -12.91
N ARG A 349 0.93 -10.19 -13.29
CA ARG A 349 0.42 -9.12 -12.40
C ARG A 349 -0.99 -9.46 -11.91
N ILE A 350 -1.90 -9.76 -12.82
CA ILE A 350 -3.32 -9.97 -12.51
C ILE A 350 -3.53 -11.27 -11.72
N ASN A 351 -3.14 -12.43 -12.29
CA ASN A 351 -3.38 -13.75 -11.68
C ASN A 351 -2.77 -13.93 -10.27
N THR A 352 -1.71 -13.16 -9.92
CA THR A 352 -1.08 -13.26 -8.59
C THR A 352 -1.78 -12.46 -7.49
N GLN A 353 -2.84 -11.67 -7.78
CA GLN A 353 -3.68 -11.03 -6.75
C GLN A 353 -5.08 -11.68 -6.60
N GLU A 354 -5.66 -12.22 -7.68
CA GLU A 354 -7.07 -12.67 -7.70
C GLU A 354 -7.42 -13.78 -6.68
N TYR A 355 -6.44 -14.41 -6.03
CA TYR A 355 -6.70 -15.34 -4.92
C TYR A 355 -7.36 -14.65 -3.72
N LEU A 356 -7.18 -13.33 -3.55
CA LEU A 356 -7.80 -12.52 -2.51
C LEU A 356 -9.34 -12.49 -2.65
N ASP A 357 -9.89 -12.49 -3.87
CA ASP A 357 -11.34 -12.60 -4.12
C ASP A 357 -11.93 -13.94 -3.66
N VAL A 358 -11.08 -14.95 -3.55
CA VAL A 358 -11.44 -16.28 -3.04
C VAL A 358 -11.32 -16.32 -1.52
N LEU A 359 -10.28 -15.70 -0.96
CA LEU A 359 -10.10 -15.57 0.48
C LEU A 359 -11.15 -14.67 1.14
N GLY A 360 -11.60 -13.60 0.49
CA GLY A 360 -12.61 -12.66 1.00
C GLY A 360 -14.04 -13.23 1.11
N ARG A 361 -14.36 -14.33 0.43
CA ARG A 361 -15.75 -14.89 0.38
C ARG A 361 -16.40 -15.15 1.75
N PRO A 362 -15.70 -15.66 2.79
CA PRO A 362 -16.27 -15.80 4.13
C PRO A 362 -16.39 -14.47 4.88
N MET A 363 -15.51 -13.50 4.59
CA MET A 363 -15.55 -12.16 5.18
C MET A 363 -16.81 -11.41 4.74
N VAL A 364 -17.16 -11.47 3.45
CA VAL A 364 -18.42 -10.93 2.91
C VAL A 364 -19.63 -11.55 3.62
N LYS A 365 -19.61 -12.87 3.88
CA LYS A 365 -20.68 -13.58 4.60
C LYS A 365 -20.80 -13.20 6.09
N ALA A 366 -19.78 -12.58 6.68
CA ALA A 366 -19.82 -12.07 8.05
C ALA A 366 -20.38 -10.63 8.15
N ASP A 367 -20.53 -9.93 7.02
CA ASP A 367 -21.11 -8.58 6.87
C ASP A 367 -20.72 -7.62 8.01
N ARG A 368 -21.66 -7.25 8.90
CA ARG A 368 -21.42 -6.31 10.01
C ARG A 368 -20.26 -6.70 10.93
N LYS A 369 -19.96 -8.00 11.09
CA LYS A 369 -18.83 -8.44 11.94
C LYS A 369 -17.46 -8.24 11.25
N ALA A 370 -17.43 -8.22 9.92
CA ALA A 370 -16.23 -7.97 9.13
C ALA A 370 -15.96 -6.47 8.88
N LYS A 371 -16.97 -5.60 9.06
CA LYS A 371 -16.83 -4.13 8.89
C LYS A 371 -16.10 -3.45 10.06
N GLN A 372 -14.83 -3.80 10.21
CA GLN A 372 -13.89 -3.19 11.16
C GLN A 372 -12.91 -2.33 10.38
N VAL A 373 -12.56 -1.14 10.90
CA VAL A 373 -11.55 -0.29 10.27
C VAL A 373 -10.17 -0.76 10.69
N GLN A 374 -9.34 -1.12 9.73
CA GLN A 374 -7.95 -1.52 9.93
C GLN A 374 -7.02 -0.37 9.51
N TRP A 375 -5.88 -0.23 10.17
CA TRP A 375 -4.88 0.79 9.87
C TRP A 375 -3.62 0.14 9.34
N THR A 376 -3.07 0.65 8.24
CA THR A 376 -1.82 0.13 7.66
C THR A 376 -0.60 0.47 8.52
N ASN A 377 0.48 -0.31 8.36
CA ASN A 377 1.83 0.17 8.68
C ASN A 377 2.14 1.48 7.94
N VAL A 378 3.12 2.24 8.44
CA VAL A 378 3.55 3.51 7.84
C VAL A 378 4.20 3.25 6.47
N TYR A 379 3.76 3.96 5.43
CA TYR A 379 4.30 3.83 4.07
C TYR A 379 4.42 5.19 3.37
N LEU A 380 5.14 5.24 2.24
CA LEU A 380 5.26 6.45 1.41
C LEU A 380 4.07 6.59 0.46
N ASP A 381 3.37 7.72 0.52
CA ASP A 381 2.22 7.98 -0.35
C ASP A 381 2.59 7.96 -1.85
N ALA A 382 1.64 7.56 -2.70
CA ALA A 382 1.83 7.59 -4.16
C ALA A 382 1.80 9.04 -4.70
N LEU A 383 1.02 9.92 -4.08
CA LEU A 383 0.93 11.34 -4.44
C LEU A 383 1.94 12.20 -3.66
N GLU A 384 3.11 11.63 -3.37
CA GLU A 384 4.32 12.27 -2.80
C GLU A 384 4.14 13.01 -1.46
N LEU A 385 3.00 12.85 -0.77
CA LEU A 385 2.64 13.62 0.43
C LEU A 385 3.65 13.48 1.58
N GLY A 386 4.22 12.29 1.73
CA GLY A 386 5.17 11.93 2.78
C GLY A 386 4.94 10.52 3.32
N LEU A 387 5.31 10.30 4.59
CA LEU A 387 4.98 9.09 5.34
C LEU A 387 3.53 9.17 5.85
N VAL A 388 2.72 8.15 5.58
CA VAL A 388 1.29 8.10 5.89
C VAL A 388 0.87 6.74 6.44
N ILE A 389 -0.29 6.70 7.09
CA ILE A 389 -1.07 5.48 7.37
C ILE A 389 -2.47 5.64 6.75
N THR A 390 -3.10 4.54 6.38
CA THR A 390 -4.44 4.54 5.80
C THR A 390 -5.39 3.65 6.58
N GLY A 391 -6.56 4.20 6.89
CA GLY A 391 -7.69 3.45 7.42
C GLY A 391 -8.45 2.78 6.27
N THR A 392 -8.62 1.46 6.31
CA THR A 392 -9.31 0.67 5.29
C THR A 392 -10.59 0.05 5.86
N LEU A 393 -11.60 -0.14 5.00
CA LEU A 393 -12.88 -0.75 5.35
C LEU A 393 -13.49 -1.36 4.07
N PRO A 394 -13.87 -2.65 4.06
CA PRO A 394 -14.41 -3.28 2.85
C PRO A 394 -15.84 -2.82 2.55
N VAL A 395 -16.12 -2.66 1.25
CA VAL A 395 -17.45 -2.46 0.66
C VAL A 395 -17.90 -3.81 0.08
N PHE A 396 -19.13 -4.24 0.39
CA PHE A 396 -19.67 -5.52 -0.07
C PHE A 396 -20.81 -5.31 -1.07
N ASN A 397 -20.75 -5.99 -2.22
CA ASN A 397 -21.90 -6.08 -3.12
C ASN A 397 -23.04 -6.84 -2.42
N LYS A 398 -24.23 -6.22 -2.37
CA LYS A 398 -25.42 -6.71 -1.66
C LYS A 398 -26.65 -6.86 -2.56
N THR A 399 -26.49 -6.75 -3.89
CA THR A 399 -27.60 -6.82 -4.86
C THR A 399 -28.29 -8.19 -4.79
N ASN A 400 -29.59 -8.20 -4.49
CA ASN A 400 -30.31 -9.41 -4.11
C ASN A 400 -30.85 -10.18 -5.34
N THR A 401 -29.96 -10.95 -5.97
CA THR A 401 -30.18 -11.75 -7.20
C THR A 401 -31.38 -12.73 -7.21
N LYS A 402 -32.12 -12.89 -6.09
CA LYS A 402 -33.42 -13.58 -6.09
C LYS A 402 -34.56 -12.69 -6.59
N ALA A 403 -34.58 -11.40 -6.23
CA ALA A 403 -35.69 -10.49 -6.55
C ALA A 403 -35.78 -10.17 -8.06
N ASP A 404 -34.63 -10.05 -8.73
CA ASP A 404 -34.59 -9.71 -10.16
C ASP A 404 -35.07 -10.87 -11.05
N LYS A 405 -34.96 -12.13 -10.59
CA LYS A 405 -35.53 -13.28 -11.31
C LYS A 405 -37.06 -13.30 -11.31
N GLU A 406 -37.69 -12.80 -10.26
CA GLU A 406 -39.16 -12.68 -10.20
C GLU A 406 -39.67 -11.51 -11.05
N ARG A 407 -38.87 -10.44 -11.20
CA ARG A 407 -39.18 -9.30 -12.08
C ARG A 407 -38.89 -9.56 -13.56
N GLY A 408 -37.88 -10.38 -13.87
CA GLY A 408 -37.53 -10.78 -15.24
C GLY A 408 -38.48 -11.80 -15.88
N GLY A 409 -39.42 -12.37 -15.12
CA GLY A 409 -40.37 -13.37 -15.60
C GLY A 409 -41.69 -12.83 -16.18
N MET A 410 -41.79 -11.52 -16.44
CA MET A 410 -43.05 -10.86 -16.81
C MET A 410 -42.90 -9.83 -17.95
N LYS A 411 -42.26 -10.23 -19.05
CA LYS A 411 -42.34 -9.62 -20.38
C LYS A 411 -42.31 -10.71 -21.44
#